data_AF-A0A354MY45-F1
#
_entry.id   AF-A0A354MY45-F1
#
_cell.length_a   1.000
_cell.length_b   1.000
_cell.length_c   1.000
_cell.angle_alpha   90.00
_cell.angle_beta   90.00
_cell.angle_gamma   90.00
#
_symmetry.space_group_name_H-M   'P 1'
#
loop_
_entity.id
_entity.type
_entity.pdbx_description
1 polymer ?
#
loop_
_entity_poly.entity_id
_entity_poly.type
_entity_poly.pdbx_seq_one_letter_code
_entity_poly.pdbx_strand_id
1 'polypeptide(L)'
;MTADITEIKRFAVHDGDGIRTTVFFSGCPLRCLWCHNPETFGRKPRLMFYRHKCVGCQKCGEVCACHTFDAGEHRIDREKCTACGRCAAVCPTEALTVSGRKMTVEEITEVLLRDREFYENSGGGITLSGGECLTQPEACVAILRRMREEGIDTAVDTCGYVPREVIRSVMPHTTTFLYDLKAIDEKVHEKCTGKSNKIILDNLRFLLKSSARVEIRYPYVPGYNDGEAGAIASFLSTLPPVVRVRVLPYHNYAASKYAALGMAHVLPDRLPTKEEISKAEAVFRRHGIPCGEE
;
A
#
# COMPACT_ATOMS: atom_id res chain seq x y z
N MET A 1 16.87 9.49 -12.26
CA MET A 1 15.38 9.55 -12.32
C MET A 1 14.87 9.60 -10.88
N THR A 2 13.69 10.14 -10.56
CA THR A 2 13.19 10.21 -9.16
C THR A 2 11.83 9.54 -8.96
N ALA A 3 11.58 9.08 -7.73
CA ALA A 3 10.29 8.59 -7.25
C ALA A 3 9.86 9.32 -5.96
N ASP A 4 8.55 9.51 -5.81
CA ASP A 4 7.95 9.99 -4.57
C ASP A 4 7.54 8.77 -3.72
N ILE A 5 8.15 8.61 -2.55
CA ILE A 5 7.93 7.47 -1.63
C ILE A 5 7.64 7.96 -0.21
N THR A 6 6.91 7.17 0.58
CA THR A 6 6.68 7.45 2.01
C THR A 6 7.67 6.74 2.91
N GLU A 7 8.06 5.51 2.55
CA GLU A 7 8.86 4.64 3.41
C GLU A 7 9.61 3.59 2.59
N ILE A 8 10.76 3.12 3.10
CA ILE A 8 11.39 1.87 2.69
C ILE A 8 11.43 0.97 3.92
N LYS A 9 10.59 -0.06 3.93
CA LYS A 9 10.45 -0.98 5.06
C LYS A 9 11.32 -2.21 4.81
N ARG A 10 12.33 -2.39 5.65
CA ARG A 10 13.21 -3.58 5.62
C ARG A 10 12.58 -4.71 6.42
N PHE A 11 12.91 -5.95 6.09
CA PHE A 11 12.47 -7.16 6.81
C PHE A 11 10.95 -7.39 6.81
N ALA A 12 10.26 -7.07 5.71
CA ALA A 12 8.86 -7.39 5.52
C ALA A 12 8.67 -8.88 5.19
N VAL A 13 7.74 -9.54 5.88
CA VAL A 13 7.43 -10.98 5.69
C VAL A 13 6.04 -11.25 5.15
N HIS A 14 5.20 -10.21 5.03
CA HIS A 14 3.85 -10.32 4.49
C HIS A 14 3.73 -9.74 3.08
N ASP A 15 4.78 -9.11 2.56
CA ASP A 15 4.79 -8.37 1.30
C ASP A 15 5.32 -9.22 0.14
N GLY A 16 5.09 -10.53 0.21
CA GLY A 16 5.57 -11.55 -0.74
C GLY A 16 6.29 -12.69 -0.01
N ASP A 17 6.76 -13.68 -0.77
CA ASP A 17 7.53 -14.80 -0.21
C ASP A 17 8.94 -14.35 0.22
N GLY A 18 9.45 -14.98 1.29
CA GLY A 18 10.75 -14.70 1.88
C GLY A 18 10.83 -13.38 2.64
N ILE A 19 12.04 -13.01 3.07
CA ILE A 19 12.31 -11.69 3.68
C ILE A 19 12.43 -10.68 2.54
N ARG A 20 11.65 -9.60 2.63
CA ARG A 20 11.62 -8.58 1.59
C ARG A 20 11.89 -7.18 2.11
N THR A 21 12.44 -6.34 1.25
CA THR A 21 12.47 -4.89 1.48
C THR A 21 11.46 -4.21 0.57
N THR A 22 10.49 -3.55 1.18
CA THR A 22 9.33 -2.96 0.50
C THR A 22 9.50 -1.46 0.36
N VAL A 23 9.40 -0.95 -0.87
CA VAL A 23 9.35 0.49 -1.15
C VAL A 23 7.89 0.93 -1.23
N PHE A 24 7.47 1.81 -0.31
CA PHE A 24 6.11 2.35 -0.28
C PHE A 24 6.04 3.65 -1.07
N PHE A 25 5.49 3.60 -2.29
CA PHE A 25 5.30 4.77 -3.14
C PHE A 25 4.13 5.66 -2.70
N SER A 26 4.27 6.96 -2.90
CA SER A 26 3.20 7.93 -2.72
C SER A 26 2.30 8.01 -3.95
N GLY A 27 1.01 8.31 -3.74
CA GLY A 27 -0.02 8.37 -4.78
C GLY A 27 -0.83 7.09 -4.86
N CYS A 28 -2.16 7.20 -4.77
CA CYS A 28 -3.10 6.10 -4.97
C CYS A 28 -4.35 6.62 -5.68
N PRO A 29 -4.87 5.94 -6.72
CA PRO A 29 -6.10 6.34 -7.40
C PRO A 29 -7.36 5.93 -6.62
N LEU A 30 -7.25 5.02 -5.65
CA LEU A 30 -8.35 4.55 -4.82
C LEU A 30 -8.47 5.36 -3.52
N ARG A 31 -9.64 5.27 -2.90
CA ARG A 31 -9.97 5.84 -1.57
C ARG A 31 -10.65 4.78 -0.72
N CYS A 32 -9.96 3.65 -0.52
CA CYS A 32 -10.48 2.54 0.26
C CYS A 32 -10.90 3.00 1.66
N LEU A 33 -12.11 2.64 2.08
CA LEU A 33 -12.65 3.01 3.41
C LEU A 33 -11.80 2.44 4.55
N TRP A 34 -11.05 1.37 4.31
CA TRP A 34 -10.12 0.73 5.24
C TRP A 34 -8.64 1.04 4.96
N CYS A 35 -8.32 2.08 4.18
CA CYS A 35 -6.93 2.35 3.79
C CYS A 35 -6.03 2.55 5.02
N HIS A 36 -4.94 1.78 5.11
CA HIS A 36 -3.98 1.88 6.21
C HIS A 36 -2.92 2.96 6.03
N ASN A 37 -2.81 3.53 4.84
CA ASN A 37 -1.80 4.52 4.48
C ASN A 37 -2.44 5.77 3.84
N PRO A 38 -3.36 6.49 4.53
CA PRO A 38 -4.02 7.69 3.98
C PRO A 38 -3.05 8.82 3.56
N GLU A 39 -1.82 8.80 4.05
CA GLU A 39 -0.72 9.67 3.63
C GLU A 39 -0.35 9.47 2.15
N THR A 40 -0.59 8.28 1.57
CA THR A 40 -0.27 7.96 0.17
C THR A 40 -1.38 8.35 -0.81
N PHE A 41 -2.51 8.92 -0.37
CA PHE A 41 -3.60 9.33 -1.28
C PHE A 41 -3.17 10.34 -2.36
N GLY A 42 -2.17 11.16 -2.07
CA GLY A 42 -1.52 12.06 -3.02
C GLY A 42 -0.02 11.76 -3.10
N ARG A 43 0.65 12.32 -4.12
CA ARG A 43 2.12 12.21 -4.24
C ARG A 43 2.89 13.19 -3.37
N LYS A 44 2.28 14.35 -3.10
CA LYS A 44 2.93 15.43 -2.36
C LYS A 44 3.16 15.01 -0.91
N PRO A 45 4.30 15.37 -0.31
CA PRO A 45 4.53 15.18 1.12
C PRO A 45 3.43 15.82 1.98
N ARG A 46 3.18 15.23 3.15
CA ARG A 46 2.17 15.70 4.09
C ARG A 46 2.75 15.78 5.50
N LEU A 47 2.41 16.85 6.22
CA LEU A 47 2.75 17.00 7.63
C LEU A 47 1.77 16.17 8.49
N MET A 48 2.33 15.21 9.21
CA MET A 48 1.67 14.40 10.23
C MET A 48 1.83 15.07 11.59
N PHE A 49 0.76 15.17 12.36
CA PHE A 49 0.74 15.74 13.70
C PHE A 49 0.15 14.78 14.74
N TYR A 50 1.03 14.04 15.42
CA TYR A 50 0.68 13.14 16.51
C TYR A 50 0.49 13.93 17.81
N ARG A 51 -0.73 14.44 18.02
CA ARG A 51 -1.10 15.30 19.16
C ARG A 51 -0.63 14.75 20.52
N HIS A 52 -0.75 13.43 20.75
CA HIS A 52 -0.36 12.78 22.00
C HIS A 52 1.14 12.85 22.33
N LYS A 53 2.00 13.15 21.33
CA LYS A 53 3.44 13.39 21.54
C LYS A 53 3.78 14.85 21.79
N CYS A 54 2.84 15.78 21.57
CA CYS A 54 3.12 17.21 21.67
C CYS A 54 3.20 17.65 23.14
N VAL A 55 4.31 18.28 23.50
CA VAL A 55 4.54 18.85 24.85
C VAL A 55 4.24 20.35 24.92
N GLY A 56 3.64 20.93 23.88
CA GLY A 56 3.25 22.35 23.88
C GLY A 56 4.42 23.34 23.91
N CYS A 57 5.63 22.95 23.52
CA CYS A 57 6.84 23.80 23.60
C CYS A 57 6.87 24.98 22.61
N GLN A 58 5.91 25.07 21.68
CA GLN A 58 5.72 26.16 20.71
C GLN A 58 6.86 26.44 19.71
N LYS A 59 8.00 25.75 19.78
CA LYS A 59 9.13 25.89 18.81
C LYS A 59 8.72 25.82 17.34
N CYS A 60 7.70 25.03 17.00
CA CYS A 60 7.21 24.95 15.62
C CYS A 60 6.50 26.24 15.14
N GLY A 61 5.90 27.01 16.05
CA GLY A 61 5.31 28.32 15.74
C GLY A 61 6.34 29.41 15.46
N GLU A 62 7.50 29.33 16.11
CA GLU A 62 8.62 30.27 15.89
C GLU A 62 9.15 30.21 14.45
N VAL A 63 9.06 29.03 13.81
CA VAL A 63 9.60 28.79 12.45
C VAL A 63 8.53 28.68 11.38
N CYS A 64 7.25 28.65 11.74
CA CYS A 64 6.15 28.36 10.80
C CYS A 64 4.82 28.98 11.23
N ALA A 65 4.34 29.95 10.43
CA ALA A 65 3.06 30.64 10.63
C ALA A 65 1.81 29.74 10.46
N CYS A 66 1.96 28.48 10.03
CA CYS A 66 0.84 27.54 9.97
C CYS A 66 0.42 27.03 11.35
N HIS A 67 1.23 27.25 12.40
CA HIS A 67 0.98 26.70 13.73
C HIS A 67 0.38 27.79 14.62
N THR A 68 -0.76 27.50 15.25
CA THR A 68 -1.39 28.38 16.24
C THR A 68 -1.55 27.65 17.57
N PHE A 69 -1.49 28.41 18.66
CA PHE A 69 -1.60 27.92 20.02
C PHE A 69 -2.65 28.76 20.73
N ASP A 70 -3.77 28.15 21.08
CA ASP A 70 -4.88 28.83 21.76
C ASP A 70 -5.39 27.97 22.91
N ALA A 71 -5.49 28.55 24.10
CA ALA A 71 -5.90 27.85 25.34
C ALA A 71 -5.21 26.48 25.58
N GLY A 72 -3.92 26.37 25.22
CA GLY A 72 -3.15 25.13 25.33
C GLY A 72 -3.35 24.13 24.19
N GLU A 73 -4.22 24.44 23.22
CA GLU A 73 -4.43 23.62 22.02
C GLU A 73 -3.51 24.06 20.88
N HIS A 74 -2.72 23.11 20.37
CA HIS A 74 -1.92 23.29 19.17
C HIS A 74 -2.74 22.93 17.91
N ARG A 75 -2.94 23.89 17.00
CA ARG A 75 -3.61 23.69 15.70
C ARG A 75 -2.66 23.98 14.54
N ILE A 76 -2.98 23.41 13.38
CA ILE A 76 -2.22 23.57 12.14
C ILE A 76 -3.17 23.99 11.03
N ASP A 77 -2.91 25.13 10.41
CA ASP A 77 -3.53 25.54 9.15
C ASP A 77 -2.98 24.65 8.02
N ARG A 78 -3.75 23.64 7.65
CA ARG A 78 -3.35 22.64 6.65
C ARG A 78 -3.41 23.17 5.22
N GLU A 79 -4.20 24.19 4.96
CA GLU A 79 -4.33 24.78 3.62
C GLU A 79 -3.09 25.57 3.24
N LYS A 80 -2.46 26.23 4.22
CA LYS A 80 -1.18 26.96 4.02
C LYS A 80 0.05 26.08 4.16
N CYS A 81 -0.08 24.87 4.72
CA CYS A 81 1.05 23.99 4.96
C CYS A 81 1.58 23.36 3.66
N THR A 82 2.82 23.67 3.29
CA THR A 82 3.51 23.06 2.15
C THR A 82 4.26 21.77 2.49
N ALA A 83 4.15 21.29 3.73
CA ALA A 83 4.91 20.17 4.28
C ALA A 83 6.44 20.31 4.12
N CYS A 84 6.97 21.54 4.16
CA CYS A 84 8.41 21.82 4.01
C CYS A 84 9.32 21.26 5.13
N GLY A 85 8.75 20.72 6.21
CA GLY A 85 9.50 20.04 7.27
C GLY A 85 10.22 20.92 8.29
N ARG A 86 10.30 22.25 8.11
CA ARG A 86 10.96 23.16 9.07
C ARG A 86 10.44 23.01 10.51
N CYS A 87 9.13 22.89 10.67
CA CYS A 87 8.48 22.68 11.97
C CYS A 87 8.72 21.29 12.56
N ALA A 88 8.88 20.27 11.72
CA ALA A 88 9.22 18.91 12.15
C ALA A 88 10.68 18.84 12.65
N ALA A 89 11.61 19.51 11.97
CA ALA A 89 13.04 19.54 12.33
C ALA A 89 13.32 20.14 13.71
N VAL A 90 12.46 21.04 14.19
CA VAL A 90 12.57 21.67 15.53
C VAL A 90 11.70 21.00 16.59
N CYS A 91 10.97 19.93 16.25
CA CYS A 91 10.03 19.26 17.16
C CYS A 91 10.78 18.24 18.03
N PRO A 92 10.96 18.49 19.34
CA PRO A 92 11.83 17.66 20.19
C PRO A 92 11.27 16.26 20.46
N THR A 93 9.97 16.04 20.27
CA THR A 93 9.27 14.78 20.54
C THR A 93 8.80 14.05 19.29
N GLU A 94 9.14 14.58 18.10
CA GLU A 94 8.68 14.06 16.81
C GLU A 94 7.13 13.97 16.73
N ALA A 95 6.43 14.85 17.46
CA ALA A 95 5.00 15.02 17.30
C ALA A 95 4.64 15.49 15.89
N LEU A 96 5.55 16.22 15.24
CA LEU A 96 5.46 16.65 13.85
C LEU A 96 6.43 15.84 13.00
N THR A 97 5.92 15.15 11.98
CA THR A 97 6.74 14.40 11.02
C THR A 97 6.24 14.66 9.60
N VAL A 98 7.14 14.64 8.62
CA VAL A 98 6.76 14.72 7.20
C VAL A 98 6.71 13.30 6.65
N SER A 99 5.55 12.90 6.15
CA SER A 99 5.42 11.68 5.35
C SER A 99 5.50 12.01 3.87
N GLY A 100 6.29 11.24 3.13
CA GLY A 100 6.57 11.49 1.72
C GLY A 100 7.89 12.24 1.52
N ARG A 101 8.72 11.71 0.63
CA ARG A 101 9.97 12.32 0.18
C ARG A 101 10.23 11.93 -1.27
N LYS A 102 10.99 12.76 -1.97
CA LYS A 102 11.51 12.42 -3.29
C LYS A 102 12.88 11.79 -3.13
N MET A 103 13.08 10.62 -3.74
CA MET A 103 14.37 9.95 -3.82
C MET A 103 14.70 9.64 -5.27
N THR A 104 15.98 9.65 -5.60
CA THR A 104 16.46 9.13 -6.88
C THR A 104 16.32 7.61 -6.92
N VAL A 105 16.16 7.05 -8.12
CA VAL A 105 16.16 5.59 -8.31
C VAL A 105 17.47 4.99 -7.78
N GLU A 106 18.58 5.69 -8.00
CA GLU A 106 19.91 5.34 -7.54
C GLU A 106 19.94 5.19 -6.01
N GLU A 107 19.53 6.22 -5.25
CA GLU A 107 19.44 6.17 -3.78
C GLU A 107 18.52 5.04 -3.29
N ILE A 108 17.39 4.79 -3.96
CA ILE A 108 16.48 3.70 -3.60
C ILE A 108 17.19 2.36 -3.79
N THR A 109 17.78 2.12 -4.95
CA THR A 109 18.47 0.85 -5.26
C THR A 109 19.66 0.59 -4.34
N GLU A 110 20.41 1.63 -3.95
CA GLU A 110 21.48 1.51 -2.95
C GLU A 110 20.97 1.03 -1.59
N VAL A 111 19.79 1.50 -1.16
CA VAL A 111 19.18 1.01 0.09
C VAL A 111 18.74 -0.44 -0.07
N LEU A 112 18.10 -0.80 -1.19
CA LEU A 112 17.61 -2.15 -1.46
C LEU A 112 18.75 -3.20 -1.51
N LEU A 113 19.91 -2.82 -2.04
CA LEU A 113 21.08 -3.71 -2.16
C LEU A 113 21.73 -4.04 -0.81
N ARG A 114 21.51 -3.23 0.23
CA ARG A 114 22.05 -3.48 1.58
C ARG A 114 21.47 -4.73 2.24
N ASP A 115 20.35 -5.22 1.74
CA ASP A 115 19.64 -6.38 2.28
C ASP A 115 19.83 -7.66 1.46
N ARG A 116 20.77 -7.66 0.49
CA ARG A 116 21.00 -8.79 -0.45
C ARG A 116 21.12 -10.15 0.26
N GLU A 117 21.94 -10.22 1.30
CA GLU A 117 22.19 -11.46 2.05
C GLU A 117 20.92 -12.03 2.69
N PHE A 118 19.97 -11.18 3.10
CA PHE A 118 18.68 -11.64 3.62
C PHE A 118 17.79 -12.22 2.53
N TYR A 119 17.83 -11.66 1.32
CA TYR A 119 17.08 -12.18 0.18
C TYR A 119 17.59 -13.58 -0.20
N GLU A 120 18.92 -13.73 -0.32
CA GLU A 120 19.57 -15.01 -0.67
C GLU A 120 19.23 -16.12 0.32
N ASN A 121 19.27 -15.82 1.63
CA ASN A 121 19.01 -16.81 2.66
C ASN A 121 17.53 -17.22 2.80
N SER A 122 16.60 -16.34 2.40
CA SER A 122 15.16 -16.55 2.60
C SER A 122 14.39 -16.88 1.32
N GLY A 123 15.03 -16.79 0.15
CA GLY A 123 14.35 -16.81 -1.16
C GLY A 123 13.48 -15.56 -1.40
N GLY A 124 13.73 -14.49 -0.66
CA GLY A 124 13.01 -13.22 -0.74
C GLY A 124 13.58 -12.25 -1.76
N GLY A 125 13.34 -10.96 -1.57
CA GLY A 125 13.72 -9.93 -2.55
C GLY A 125 13.13 -8.56 -2.24
N ILE A 126 12.71 -7.83 -3.28
CA ILE A 126 12.13 -6.49 -3.11
C ILE A 126 10.67 -6.45 -3.51
N THR A 127 9.89 -5.58 -2.87
CA THR A 127 8.50 -5.33 -3.24
C THR A 127 8.28 -3.85 -3.48
N LEU A 128 7.66 -3.49 -4.60
CA LEU A 128 7.17 -2.13 -4.82
C LEU A 128 5.69 -2.10 -4.43
N SER A 129 5.35 -1.30 -3.41
CA SER A 129 4.00 -1.17 -2.84
C SER A 129 3.72 0.32 -2.52
N GLY A 130 2.94 0.65 -1.48
CA GLY A 130 2.65 2.02 -1.07
C GLY A 130 1.17 2.36 -1.12
N GLY A 131 0.86 3.44 -1.83
CA GLY A 131 -0.46 3.67 -2.39
C GLY A 131 -0.68 2.77 -3.59
N GLU A 132 -0.32 3.26 -4.78
CA GLU A 132 -0.25 2.49 -6.02
C GLU A 132 1.06 2.83 -6.72
N CYS A 133 2.06 1.96 -6.55
CA CYS A 133 3.40 2.16 -7.10
C CYS A 133 3.37 2.36 -8.62
N LEU A 134 2.44 1.69 -9.32
CA LEU A 134 2.30 1.77 -10.77
C LEU A 134 1.75 3.10 -11.27
N THR A 135 1.38 4.04 -10.37
CA THR A 135 1.20 5.43 -10.79
C THR A 135 2.53 6.10 -11.17
N GLN A 136 3.68 5.55 -10.77
CA GLN A 136 5.03 6.03 -11.10
C GLN A 136 5.80 4.96 -11.90
N PRO A 137 5.32 4.60 -13.11
CA PRO A 137 5.76 3.40 -13.81
C PRO A 137 7.22 3.46 -14.26
N GLU A 138 7.74 4.62 -14.65
CA GLU A 138 9.12 4.76 -15.11
C GLU A 138 10.12 4.41 -14.01
N ALA A 139 9.86 4.91 -12.79
CA ALA A 139 10.67 4.59 -11.63
C ALA A 139 10.55 3.12 -11.23
N CYS A 140 9.34 2.55 -11.28
CA CYS A 140 9.13 1.12 -11.00
C CYS A 140 9.92 0.24 -11.97
N VAL A 141 9.83 0.50 -13.28
CA VAL A 141 10.59 -0.24 -14.30
C VAL A 141 12.09 -0.13 -14.05
N ALA A 142 12.60 1.07 -13.77
CA ALA A 142 14.02 1.28 -13.52
C ALA A 142 14.53 0.51 -12.30
N ILE A 143 13.79 0.54 -11.18
CA ILE A 143 14.12 -0.18 -9.95
C ILE A 143 14.04 -1.70 -10.18
N LEU A 144 12.92 -2.19 -10.70
CA LEU A 144 12.69 -3.62 -10.94
C LEU A 144 13.76 -4.20 -11.87
N ARG A 145 14.04 -3.53 -12.99
CA ARG A 145 15.07 -3.95 -13.93
C ARG A 145 16.43 -4.03 -13.25
N ARG A 146 16.82 -2.99 -12.48
CA ARG A 146 18.10 -2.98 -11.79
C ARG A 146 18.22 -4.11 -10.77
N MET A 147 17.17 -4.39 -10.00
CA MET A 147 17.18 -5.49 -9.03
C MET A 147 17.26 -6.85 -9.72
N ARG A 148 16.60 -7.03 -10.87
CA ARG A 148 16.71 -8.23 -11.69
C ARG A 148 18.11 -8.45 -12.27
N GLU A 149 18.77 -7.39 -12.73
CA GLU A 149 20.17 -7.44 -13.22
C GLU A 149 21.14 -7.91 -12.12
N GLU A 150 20.80 -7.61 -10.85
CA GLU A 150 21.55 -8.01 -9.66
C GLU A 150 21.13 -9.41 -9.14
N GLY A 151 20.27 -10.14 -9.88
CA GLY A 151 19.79 -11.47 -9.52
C GLY A 151 18.76 -11.50 -8.38
N ILE A 152 18.20 -10.36 -7.98
CA ILE A 152 17.28 -10.24 -6.85
C ILE A 152 15.83 -10.47 -7.31
N ASP A 153 15.05 -11.21 -6.51
CA ASP A 153 13.62 -11.42 -6.76
C ASP A 153 12.82 -10.12 -6.64
N THR A 154 11.79 -9.99 -7.46
CA THR A 154 11.02 -8.75 -7.57
C THR A 154 9.52 -9.02 -7.50
N ALA A 155 8.84 -8.22 -6.69
CA ALA A 155 7.40 -8.23 -6.59
C ALA A 155 6.80 -6.83 -6.77
N VAL A 156 5.60 -6.79 -7.32
CA VAL A 156 4.77 -5.59 -7.44
C VAL A 156 3.47 -5.85 -6.69
N ASP A 157 3.19 -5.02 -5.69
CA ASP A 157 1.95 -4.99 -4.93
C ASP A 157 1.07 -3.85 -5.46
N THR A 158 -0.06 -4.22 -6.07
CA THR A 158 -0.86 -3.30 -6.90
C THR A 158 -2.35 -3.54 -6.74
N CYS A 159 -3.12 -2.44 -6.78
CA CYS A 159 -4.57 -2.47 -6.94
C CYS A 159 -5.01 -2.62 -8.40
N GLY A 160 -4.07 -2.58 -9.35
CA GLY A 160 -4.35 -2.81 -10.76
C GLY A 160 -5.16 -1.71 -11.45
N TYR A 161 -5.45 -0.60 -10.75
CA TYR A 161 -6.15 0.56 -11.31
C TYR A 161 -5.17 1.45 -12.06
N VAL A 162 -4.65 0.95 -13.17
CA VAL A 162 -3.74 1.66 -14.07
C VAL A 162 -4.07 1.32 -15.52
N PRO A 163 -3.67 2.16 -16.48
CA PRO A 163 -3.72 1.78 -17.88
C PRO A 163 -2.95 0.48 -18.17
N ARG A 164 -3.41 -0.31 -19.14
CA ARG A 164 -2.86 -1.66 -19.42
C ARG A 164 -1.38 -1.63 -19.84
N GLU A 165 -0.97 -0.59 -20.54
CA GLU A 165 0.41 -0.37 -20.96
C GLU A 165 1.38 -0.26 -19.77
N VAL A 166 0.90 0.25 -18.63
CA VAL A 166 1.68 0.31 -17.40
C VAL A 166 1.96 -1.10 -16.89
N ILE A 167 0.94 -1.96 -16.78
CA ILE A 167 1.11 -3.38 -16.42
C ILE A 167 2.11 -4.04 -17.38
N ARG A 168 1.94 -3.82 -18.68
CA ARG A 168 2.82 -4.37 -19.72
C ARG A 168 4.28 -3.94 -19.55
N SER A 169 4.52 -2.70 -19.12
CA SER A 169 5.88 -2.16 -18.94
C SER A 169 6.65 -2.79 -17.78
N VAL A 170 5.97 -3.12 -16.67
CA VAL A 170 6.61 -3.69 -15.47
C VAL A 170 6.70 -5.21 -15.51
N MET A 171 5.80 -5.87 -16.25
CA MET A 171 5.69 -7.32 -16.33
C MET A 171 7.01 -8.06 -16.67
N PRO A 172 7.86 -7.61 -17.61
CA PRO A 172 9.13 -8.29 -17.91
C PRO A 172 10.14 -8.28 -16.76
N HIS A 173 9.94 -7.40 -15.78
CA HIS A 173 10.86 -7.17 -14.66
C HIS A 173 10.25 -7.56 -13.31
N THR A 174 9.08 -8.22 -13.32
CA THR A 174 8.35 -8.59 -12.11
C THR A 174 8.21 -10.10 -12.06
N THR A 175 8.74 -10.74 -11.02
CA THR A 175 8.55 -12.18 -10.80
C THR A 175 7.13 -12.48 -10.34
N THR A 176 6.66 -11.73 -9.33
CA THR A 176 5.39 -11.96 -8.65
C THR A 176 4.56 -10.68 -8.54
N PHE A 177 3.30 -10.75 -8.90
CA PHE A 177 2.32 -9.70 -8.61
C PHE A 177 1.50 -10.09 -7.38
N LEU A 178 1.50 -9.22 -6.37
CA LEU A 178 0.53 -9.24 -5.28
C LEU A 178 -0.61 -8.35 -5.74
N TYR A 179 -1.73 -8.96 -6.13
CA TYR A 179 -2.80 -8.28 -6.84
C TYR A 179 -4.03 -8.15 -5.96
N ASP A 180 -4.34 -6.93 -5.57
CA ASP A 180 -5.50 -6.60 -4.75
C ASP A 180 -6.80 -6.84 -5.52
N LEU A 181 -7.66 -7.72 -5.01
CA LEU A 181 -9.00 -7.95 -5.53
C LEU A 181 -10.01 -7.69 -4.41
N LYS A 182 -10.50 -6.45 -4.36
CA LYS A 182 -11.26 -5.92 -3.22
C LYS A 182 -12.76 -6.25 -3.28
N ALA A 183 -13.30 -6.44 -4.48
CA ALA A 183 -14.68 -6.86 -4.76
C ALA A 183 -14.83 -7.21 -6.25
N ILE A 184 -15.73 -8.14 -6.59
CA ILE A 184 -16.20 -8.43 -7.95
C ILE A 184 -17.41 -7.58 -8.29
N ASP A 185 -18.36 -7.42 -7.36
CA ASP A 185 -19.49 -6.53 -7.57
C ASP A 185 -18.98 -5.09 -7.70
N GLU A 186 -19.26 -4.48 -8.86
CA GLU A 186 -18.78 -3.14 -9.20
C GLU A 186 -19.34 -2.08 -8.23
N LYS A 187 -20.60 -2.21 -7.79
CA LYS A 187 -21.21 -1.25 -6.87
C LYS A 187 -20.60 -1.37 -5.47
N VAL A 188 -20.32 -2.59 -5.02
CA VAL A 188 -19.57 -2.84 -3.79
C VAL A 188 -18.19 -2.21 -3.88
N HIS A 189 -17.48 -2.42 -4.99
CA HIS A 189 -16.16 -1.87 -5.21
C HIS A 189 -16.16 -0.33 -5.23
N GLU A 190 -17.10 0.30 -5.95
CA GLU A 190 -17.25 1.75 -6.01
C GLU A 190 -17.56 2.35 -4.65
N LYS A 191 -18.51 1.76 -3.91
CA LYS A 191 -18.85 2.18 -2.55
C LYS A 191 -17.65 2.09 -1.61
N CYS A 192 -16.84 1.05 -1.74
CA CYS A 192 -15.74 0.77 -0.84
C CYS A 192 -14.44 1.52 -1.19
N THR A 193 -14.22 1.86 -2.45
CA THR A 193 -12.92 2.36 -2.95
C THR A 193 -13.01 3.66 -3.72
N GLY A 194 -14.22 4.11 -4.06
CA GLY A 194 -14.48 5.31 -4.87
C GLY A 194 -14.26 5.13 -6.37
N LYS A 195 -14.02 3.91 -6.87
CA LYS A 195 -13.75 3.63 -8.29
C LYS A 195 -14.40 2.33 -8.76
N SER A 196 -14.73 2.24 -10.04
CA SER A 196 -15.09 0.99 -10.71
C SER A 196 -13.93 0.00 -10.72
N ASN A 197 -14.22 -1.31 -10.61
CA ASN A 197 -13.23 -2.37 -10.75
C ASN A 197 -13.04 -2.86 -12.19
N LYS A 198 -13.74 -2.31 -13.20
CA LYS A 198 -13.69 -2.83 -14.57
C LYS A 198 -12.27 -2.94 -15.13
N ILE A 199 -11.47 -1.87 -15.02
CA ILE A 199 -10.08 -1.88 -15.47
C ILE A 199 -9.19 -2.81 -14.64
N ILE A 200 -9.48 -2.94 -13.34
CA ILE A 200 -8.76 -3.84 -12.43
C ILE A 200 -9.00 -5.30 -12.85
N LEU A 201 -10.25 -5.68 -13.11
CA LEU A 201 -10.59 -7.03 -13.57
C LEU A 201 -10.04 -7.30 -14.97
N ASP A 202 -10.05 -6.30 -15.86
CA ASP A 202 -9.51 -6.41 -17.22
C ASP A 202 -7.97 -6.56 -17.21
N ASN A 203 -7.27 -5.83 -16.34
CA ASN A 203 -5.83 -5.97 -16.14
C ASN A 203 -5.45 -7.32 -15.53
N LEU A 204 -6.22 -7.83 -14.56
CA LEU A 204 -5.98 -9.15 -13.98
C LEU A 204 -6.14 -10.26 -15.04
N ARG A 205 -7.18 -10.19 -15.88
CA ARG A 205 -7.35 -11.12 -17.00
C ARG A 205 -6.19 -11.07 -17.99
N PHE A 206 -5.66 -9.89 -18.27
CA PHE A 206 -4.49 -9.73 -19.12
C PHE A 206 -3.24 -10.33 -18.48
N LEU A 207 -3.01 -10.04 -17.20
CA LEU A 207 -1.84 -10.50 -16.46
C LEU A 207 -1.79 -12.03 -16.35
N LEU A 208 -2.91 -12.68 -16.06
CA LEU A 208 -2.98 -14.14 -15.93
C LEU A 208 -2.79 -14.91 -17.25
N LYS A 209 -2.85 -14.22 -18.41
CA LYS A 209 -2.47 -14.82 -19.70
C LYS A 209 -0.96 -14.83 -19.93
N SER A 210 -0.18 -14.18 -19.06
CA SER A 210 1.28 -14.18 -19.09
C SER A 210 1.86 -15.29 -18.22
N SER A 211 3.20 -15.41 -18.20
CA SER A 211 3.92 -16.32 -17.30
C SER A 211 4.14 -15.75 -15.89
N ALA A 212 3.62 -14.55 -15.58
CA ALA A 212 3.81 -13.92 -14.28
C ALA A 212 3.08 -14.70 -13.17
N ARG A 213 3.74 -14.85 -12.01
CA ARG A 213 3.10 -15.40 -10.81
C ARG A 213 2.17 -14.34 -10.23
N VAL A 214 0.92 -14.70 -9.97
CA VAL A 214 -0.06 -13.79 -9.37
C VAL A 214 -0.59 -14.38 -8.07
N GLU A 215 -0.38 -13.69 -6.96
CA GLU A 215 -1.04 -13.94 -5.69
C GLU A 215 -2.18 -12.93 -5.53
N ILE A 216 -3.40 -13.42 -5.32
CA ILE A 216 -4.56 -12.55 -5.08
C ILE A 216 -4.58 -12.14 -3.61
N ARG A 217 -4.70 -10.84 -3.37
CA ARG A 217 -4.81 -10.24 -2.04
C ARG A 217 -6.26 -9.77 -1.86
N TYR A 218 -7.00 -10.43 -0.98
CA TYR A 218 -8.39 -10.10 -0.70
C TYR A 218 -8.52 -9.53 0.71
N PRO A 219 -8.52 -8.20 0.88
CA PRO A 219 -8.84 -7.59 2.17
C PRO A 219 -10.27 -7.91 2.57
N TYR A 220 -10.46 -8.51 3.74
CA TYR A 220 -11.77 -8.88 4.27
C TYR A 220 -12.22 -7.87 5.33
N VAL A 221 -13.29 -7.12 5.02
CA VAL A 221 -13.78 -6.01 5.83
C VAL A 221 -15.26 -6.24 6.17
N PRO A 222 -15.59 -6.56 7.43
CA PRO A 222 -16.94 -6.93 7.81
C PRO A 222 -17.97 -5.80 7.62
N GLY A 223 -19.10 -6.08 6.98
CA GLY A 223 -20.14 -5.13 6.63
C GLY A 223 -19.87 -4.28 5.37
N TYR A 224 -18.76 -4.53 4.67
CA TYR A 224 -18.37 -3.78 3.49
C TYR A 224 -18.21 -4.68 2.26
N ASN A 225 -17.21 -5.56 2.27
CA ASN A 225 -16.93 -6.47 1.17
C ASN A 225 -16.89 -7.94 1.60
N ASP A 226 -17.26 -8.25 2.84
CA ASP A 226 -17.22 -9.58 3.45
C ASP A 226 -18.07 -10.65 2.75
N GLY A 227 -19.00 -10.26 1.88
CA GLY A 227 -19.78 -11.14 1.00
C GLY A 227 -19.10 -11.54 -0.31
N GLU A 228 -17.95 -10.94 -0.66
CA GLU A 228 -17.39 -11.05 -2.02
C GLU A 228 -16.61 -12.35 -2.28
N ALA A 229 -16.27 -13.13 -1.25
CA ALA A 229 -15.40 -14.31 -1.38
C ALA A 229 -15.90 -15.32 -2.43
N GLY A 230 -17.21 -15.58 -2.47
CA GLY A 230 -17.81 -16.52 -3.44
C GLY A 230 -17.75 -16.00 -4.87
N ALA A 231 -18.04 -14.71 -5.07
CA ALA A 231 -17.96 -14.07 -6.38
C ALA A 231 -16.50 -14.02 -6.88
N ILE A 232 -15.55 -13.69 -5.99
CA ILE A 232 -14.12 -13.72 -6.30
C ILE A 232 -13.70 -15.14 -6.70
N ALA A 233 -14.05 -16.16 -5.92
CA ALA A 233 -13.71 -17.54 -6.23
C ALA A 233 -14.27 -17.98 -7.59
N SER A 234 -15.55 -17.71 -7.85
CA SER A 234 -16.21 -18.01 -9.13
C SER A 234 -15.52 -17.31 -10.31
N PHE A 235 -15.15 -16.04 -10.14
CA PHE A 235 -14.42 -15.29 -11.16
C PHE A 235 -13.05 -15.90 -11.45
N LEU A 236 -12.27 -16.20 -10.41
CA LEU A 236 -10.92 -16.78 -10.55
C LEU A 236 -10.94 -18.18 -11.19
N SER A 237 -11.97 -19.00 -10.93
CA SER A 237 -12.13 -20.31 -11.56
C SER A 237 -12.32 -20.25 -13.08
N THR A 238 -12.62 -19.08 -13.65
CA THR A 238 -12.72 -18.88 -15.12
C THR A 238 -11.41 -18.46 -15.78
N LEU A 239 -10.35 -18.24 -14.98
CA LEU A 239 -9.07 -17.71 -15.43
C LEU A 239 -7.95 -18.75 -15.28
N PRO A 240 -6.78 -18.53 -15.91
CA PRO A 240 -5.59 -19.30 -15.59
C PRO A 240 -5.30 -19.27 -14.08
N PRO A 241 -4.74 -20.36 -13.52
CA PRO A 241 -4.58 -20.51 -12.09
C PRO A 241 -3.68 -19.41 -11.49
N VAL A 242 -4.14 -18.85 -10.37
CA VAL A 242 -3.32 -17.99 -9.50
C VAL A 242 -2.46 -18.85 -8.59
N VAL A 243 -1.39 -18.28 -8.02
CA VAL A 243 -0.55 -18.97 -7.02
C VAL A 243 -1.38 -19.36 -5.81
N ARG A 244 -2.10 -18.38 -5.25
CA ARG A 244 -3.06 -18.54 -4.15
C ARG A 244 -3.87 -17.26 -3.95
N VAL A 245 -4.91 -17.37 -3.13
CA VAL A 245 -5.61 -16.24 -2.52
C VAL A 245 -5.14 -16.10 -1.08
N ARG A 246 -4.74 -14.89 -0.67
CA ARG A 246 -4.58 -14.52 0.73
C ARG A 246 -5.74 -13.66 1.17
N VAL A 247 -6.54 -14.17 2.09
CA VAL A 247 -7.57 -13.40 2.79
C VAL A 247 -6.87 -12.57 3.85
N LEU A 248 -6.96 -11.24 3.76
CA LEU A 248 -6.28 -10.31 4.66
C LEU A 248 -7.28 -9.77 5.68
N PRO A 249 -7.22 -10.19 6.96
CA PRO A 249 -8.13 -9.69 7.98
C PRO A 249 -7.93 -8.19 8.21
N TYR A 250 -9.03 -7.42 8.13
CA TYR A 250 -8.99 -6.00 8.44
C TYR A 250 -8.58 -5.70 9.89
N HIS A 251 -7.81 -4.63 10.06
CA HIS A 251 -7.54 -3.99 11.36
C HIS A 251 -7.63 -2.47 11.25
N ASN A 252 -7.95 -1.78 12.34
CA ASN A 252 -8.15 -0.32 12.38
C ASN A 252 -6.91 0.46 12.88
N TYR A 253 -5.72 -0.15 12.91
CA TYR A 253 -4.49 0.46 13.46
C TYR A 253 -4.05 1.78 12.80
N ALA A 254 -4.57 2.09 11.61
CA ALA A 254 -4.26 3.34 10.91
C ALA A 254 -5.00 4.57 11.46
N ALA A 255 -5.89 4.43 12.45
CA ALA A 255 -6.64 5.55 13.04
C ALA A 255 -5.73 6.70 13.49
N SER A 256 -4.56 6.39 14.04
CA SER A 256 -3.55 7.38 14.44
C SER A 256 -3.03 8.21 13.27
N LYS A 257 -2.90 7.62 12.07
CA LYS A 257 -2.47 8.31 10.84
C LYS A 257 -3.54 9.27 10.33
N TYR A 258 -4.82 8.87 10.33
CA TYR A 258 -5.93 9.75 9.96
C TYR A 258 -5.99 10.98 10.90
N ALA A 259 -5.93 10.74 12.21
CA ALA A 259 -5.89 11.82 13.20
C ALA A 259 -4.67 12.73 12.98
N ALA A 260 -3.50 12.16 12.73
CA ALA A 260 -2.28 12.91 12.46
C ALA A 260 -2.34 13.72 11.16
N LEU A 261 -3.17 13.32 10.19
CA LEU A 261 -3.43 14.06 8.95
C LEU A 261 -4.57 15.06 9.07
N GLY A 262 -5.21 15.18 10.25
CA GLY A 262 -6.39 16.02 10.45
C GLY A 262 -7.56 15.61 9.57
N MET A 263 -7.64 14.33 9.22
CA MET A 263 -8.73 13.76 8.45
C MET A 263 -9.81 13.23 9.39
N ALA A 264 -11.08 13.28 8.95
CA ALA A 264 -12.16 12.62 9.66
C ALA A 264 -11.88 11.12 9.81
N HIS A 265 -12.32 10.53 10.93
CA HIS A 265 -12.23 9.09 11.12
C HIS A 265 -13.23 8.40 10.20
N VAL A 266 -12.72 7.73 9.17
CA VAL A 266 -13.52 7.01 8.15
C VAL A 266 -13.31 5.50 8.19
N LEU A 267 -12.48 5.01 9.10
CA LEU A 267 -12.14 3.60 9.20
C LEU A 267 -13.32 2.82 9.82
N PRO A 268 -13.65 1.63 9.29
CA PRO A 268 -14.60 0.72 9.93
C PRO A 268 -14.21 0.34 11.36
N ASP A 269 -15.19 0.31 12.27
CA ASP A 269 -14.93 -0.08 13.66
C ASP A 269 -14.92 -1.60 13.86
N ARG A 270 -15.74 -2.33 13.08
CA ARG A 270 -15.91 -3.78 13.23
C ARG A 270 -14.71 -4.53 12.66
N LEU A 271 -14.06 -5.32 13.52
CA LEU A 271 -12.98 -6.23 13.13
C LEU A 271 -13.55 -7.62 12.76
N PRO A 272 -12.92 -8.34 11.82
CA PRO A 272 -13.32 -9.69 11.48
C PRO A 272 -12.98 -10.67 12.60
N THR A 273 -13.84 -11.64 12.82
CA THR A 273 -13.54 -12.78 13.69
C THR A 273 -12.70 -13.82 12.96
N LYS A 274 -11.96 -14.65 13.70
CA LYS A 274 -11.21 -15.77 13.11
C LYS A 274 -12.13 -16.71 12.31
N GLU A 275 -13.34 -16.94 12.78
CA GLU A 275 -14.28 -17.82 12.10
C GLU A 275 -14.78 -17.26 10.77
N GLU A 276 -14.99 -15.94 10.67
CA GLU A 276 -15.34 -15.29 9.40
C GLU A 276 -14.21 -15.42 8.37
N ILE A 277 -12.96 -15.22 8.80
CA ILE A 277 -11.79 -15.43 7.94
C ILE A 277 -11.70 -16.89 7.48
N SER A 278 -11.79 -17.85 8.41
CA SER A 278 -11.78 -19.27 8.06
C SER A 278 -12.91 -19.66 7.10
N LYS A 279 -14.11 -19.08 7.25
CA LYS A 279 -15.23 -19.29 6.33
C LYS A 279 -14.93 -18.74 4.94
N ALA A 280 -14.36 -17.53 4.85
CA ALA A 280 -13.95 -16.93 3.58
C ALA A 280 -12.87 -17.77 2.88
N GLU A 281 -11.85 -18.23 3.61
CA GLU A 281 -10.80 -19.10 3.06
C GLU A 281 -11.37 -20.44 2.56
N ALA A 282 -12.29 -21.04 3.30
CA ALA A 282 -12.94 -22.29 2.92
C ALA A 282 -13.78 -22.15 1.63
N VAL A 283 -14.26 -20.95 1.30
CA VAL A 283 -14.91 -20.70 -0.01
C VAL A 283 -13.92 -20.90 -1.15
N PHE A 284 -12.72 -20.34 -1.07
CA PHE A 284 -11.70 -20.50 -2.11
C PHE A 284 -11.24 -21.96 -2.23
N ARG A 285 -10.98 -22.64 -1.10
CA ARG A 285 -10.57 -24.05 -1.10
C ARG A 285 -11.62 -24.97 -1.76
N ARG A 286 -12.92 -24.71 -1.53
CA ARG A 286 -14.02 -25.46 -2.17
C ARG A 286 -14.08 -25.27 -3.69
N HIS A 287 -13.54 -24.16 -4.21
CA HIS A 287 -13.42 -23.90 -5.64
C HIS A 287 -12.10 -24.42 -6.23
N GLY A 288 -11.31 -25.18 -5.46
CA GLY A 288 -10.00 -25.69 -5.88
C GLY A 288 -8.91 -24.62 -5.97
N ILE A 289 -9.12 -23.44 -5.38
CA ILE A 289 -8.17 -22.33 -5.38
C ILE A 289 -7.31 -22.42 -4.11
N PRO A 290 -5.97 -22.50 -4.22
CA PRO A 290 -5.07 -22.47 -3.06
C PRO A 290 -5.33 -21.21 -2.21
N CYS A 291 -5.44 -21.37 -0.89
CA CYS A 291 -5.79 -20.26 0.00
C CYS A 291 -5.21 -20.44 1.41
N GLY A 292 -4.54 -19.40 1.90
CA GLY A 292 -3.88 -19.39 3.21
C GLY A 292 -2.42 -18.93 3.12
N GLU A 293 -1.66 -19.18 4.18
CA GLU A 293 -0.23 -18.85 4.25
C GLU A 293 0.69 -19.91 3.61
N GLU A 294 0.17 -21.10 3.37
CA GLU A 294 0.84 -22.26 2.75
C GLU A 294 0.36 -22.46 1.30
#